data_AF-A0A958AQN7-F1
#
_entry.id   AF-A0A958AQN7-F1
#
_cell.length_a   1.000
_cell.length_b   1.000
_cell.length_c   1.000
_cell.angle_alpha   90.00
_cell.angle_beta   90.00
_cell.angle_gamma   90.00
#
_symmetry.space_group_name_H-M   'P 1'
#
loop_
_entity.id
_entity.type
_entity.pdbx_description
1 polymer ?
#
loop_
_entity_poly.entity_id
_entity_poly.type
_entity_poly.pdbx_seq_one_letter_code
_entity_poly.pdbx_strand_id
1 'polypeptide(L)'
;MPLSRHASDHVLEQGDALLASFRSTTKPVTPHFYKTMPEAYFTDIDEESRRNHLKAIIATEANGLPLDLTLRSENGLQYTFINAENYPGQLSYLLKQVAPDLPLSSAKVYTSSDGHYVLDVFDCAPQQPCDPQEPLQAQKIRELLDYLGTQAGDITPEQIQQHVRHCTVPYILNVSARRICEDFRIIRAIRGTNETQVHDVSLPAQGEVRLTIGVGNASQRALFERIVSHLGHCNIDIRRAYLDTFDDGSGDVVSLFNFFVKIPDCHSPKMAETGWAELRHDLQRLNYIHDAAIQIAHTFANVSLTQAEIMIALSHLIHQPLSKKDAQMFTRERILRGATQNLDITLQVINLFLQRFSPTDEAVSYPQDAERLAASIIHEIDNADDRRILLTMFQAVVTTLKTNLYLSHRSALSLCCDPEWLMTEDRPQKPLGVFFVHGQQFDGFYVRFRDGARGCIRVVCPRSVEHYALESERLYDEAYNLAYAQQLKNQDISEGGAKGVLLVQPDAAPDCCGKAYADALLDVITSDSETRQWIKGLLRPPRITAFRTG
;
A
#
# COMPACT_ATOMS: atom_id res chain seq x y z
N MET A 1 36.71 -59.45 -16.68
CA MET A 1 36.10 -58.11 -16.57
C MET A 1 35.14 -57.86 -17.75
N PRO A 2 33.90 -58.35 -17.75
CA PRO A 2 32.90 -58.04 -18.79
C PRO A 2 31.88 -56.96 -18.38
N LEU A 3 31.88 -56.55 -17.09
CA LEU A 3 30.86 -55.65 -16.53
C LEU A 3 30.98 -54.18 -16.98
N SER A 4 32.10 -53.75 -17.57
CA SER A 4 32.29 -52.34 -17.95
C SER A 4 31.76 -51.97 -19.34
N ARG A 5 31.65 -52.92 -20.29
CA ARG A 5 31.12 -52.64 -21.65
C ARG A 5 29.59 -52.65 -21.69
N HIS A 6 28.94 -53.54 -20.95
CA HIS A 6 27.49 -53.52 -20.84
C HIS A 6 26.96 -52.27 -20.11
N ALA A 7 27.71 -51.74 -19.15
CA ALA A 7 27.36 -50.49 -18.49
C ALA A 7 27.49 -49.28 -19.43
N SER A 8 28.49 -49.24 -20.32
CA SER A 8 28.66 -48.13 -21.27
C SER A 8 27.58 -48.12 -22.35
N ASP A 9 27.22 -49.28 -22.88
CA ASP A 9 26.19 -49.39 -23.92
C ASP A 9 24.80 -49.04 -23.36
N HIS A 10 24.51 -49.46 -22.12
CA HIS A 10 23.26 -49.15 -21.44
C HIS A 10 23.13 -47.65 -21.07
N VAL A 11 24.25 -46.98 -20.77
CA VAL A 11 24.29 -45.52 -20.53
C VAL A 11 24.08 -44.74 -21.84
N LEU A 12 24.64 -45.22 -22.96
CA LEU A 12 24.41 -44.62 -24.28
C LEU A 12 22.96 -44.79 -24.73
N GLU A 13 22.36 -45.97 -24.55
CA GLU A 13 20.94 -46.21 -24.84
C GLU A 13 20.01 -45.34 -23.99
N GLN A 14 20.33 -45.15 -22.70
CA GLN A 14 19.58 -44.25 -21.82
C GLN A 14 19.73 -42.78 -22.27
N GLY A 15 20.92 -42.36 -22.69
CA GLY A 15 21.16 -41.03 -23.24
C GLY A 15 20.39 -40.78 -24.54
N ASP A 16 20.35 -41.77 -25.45
CA ASP A 16 19.62 -41.68 -26.71
C ASP A 16 18.09 -41.66 -26.48
N ALA A 17 17.58 -42.47 -25.56
CA ALA A 17 16.16 -42.45 -25.18
C ALA A 17 15.75 -41.10 -24.58
N LEU A 18 16.61 -40.50 -23.75
CA LEU A 18 16.42 -39.18 -23.18
C LEU A 18 16.37 -38.12 -24.28
N LEU A 19 17.38 -38.08 -25.17
CA LEU A 19 17.43 -37.15 -26.31
C LEU A 19 16.23 -37.31 -27.25
N ALA A 20 15.75 -38.54 -27.47
CA ALA A 20 14.56 -38.81 -28.26
C ALA A 20 13.30 -38.20 -27.61
N SER A 21 13.12 -38.37 -26.30
CA SER A 21 12.00 -37.76 -25.54
C SER A 21 12.03 -36.23 -25.60
N PHE A 22 13.20 -35.62 -25.42
CA PHE A 22 13.36 -34.17 -25.57
C PHE A 22 13.00 -33.71 -26.99
N ARG A 23 13.46 -34.41 -28.02
CA ARG A 23 13.15 -34.07 -29.43
C ARG A 23 11.67 -34.24 -29.76
N SER A 24 11.00 -35.27 -29.24
CA SER A 24 9.56 -35.46 -29.48
C SER A 24 8.72 -34.36 -28.84
N THR A 25 9.13 -33.87 -27.67
CA THR A 25 8.43 -32.80 -26.94
C THR A 25 8.75 -31.41 -27.47
N THR A 26 9.98 -31.17 -27.95
CA THR A 26 10.39 -29.89 -28.55
C THR A 26 9.53 -29.53 -29.77
N LYS A 27 9.16 -30.53 -30.59
CA LYS A 27 8.39 -30.33 -31.82
C LYS A 27 7.03 -29.65 -31.61
N PRO A 28 6.18 -30.07 -30.65
CA PRO A 28 4.93 -29.38 -30.33
C PRO A 28 5.13 -28.13 -29.45
N VAL A 29 6.01 -28.19 -28.44
CA VAL A 29 6.15 -27.12 -27.44
C VAL A 29 6.67 -25.82 -28.04
N THR A 30 7.76 -25.88 -28.82
CA THR A 30 8.41 -24.67 -29.32
C THR A 30 7.49 -23.84 -30.22
N PRO A 31 6.84 -24.39 -31.27
CA PRO A 31 5.92 -23.60 -32.10
C PRO A 31 4.71 -23.09 -31.32
N HIS A 32 4.21 -23.87 -30.35
CA HIS A 32 3.10 -23.46 -29.50
C HIS A 32 3.49 -22.25 -28.64
N PHE A 33 4.62 -22.33 -27.92
CA PHE A 33 5.15 -21.26 -27.09
C PHE A 33 5.36 -19.96 -27.88
N TYR A 34 6.01 -20.01 -29.04
CA TYR A 34 6.23 -18.82 -29.88
C TYR A 34 4.93 -18.23 -30.45
N LYS A 35 3.88 -19.04 -30.61
CA LYS A 35 2.58 -18.59 -31.14
C LYS A 35 1.72 -17.95 -30.06
N THR A 36 1.77 -18.45 -28.82
CA THR A 36 0.81 -18.08 -27.78
C THR A 36 1.35 -17.06 -26.79
N MET A 37 2.67 -16.98 -26.60
CA MET A 37 3.30 -15.99 -25.73
C MET A 37 3.15 -14.56 -26.29
N PRO A 38 2.98 -13.56 -25.40
CA PRO A 38 2.86 -12.16 -25.82
C PRO A 38 4.15 -11.62 -26.44
N GLU A 39 4.04 -10.74 -27.43
CA GLU A 39 5.18 -10.10 -28.09
C GLU A 39 6.12 -9.40 -27.09
N ALA A 40 5.55 -8.79 -26.05
CA ALA A 40 6.30 -8.14 -24.97
C ALA A 40 7.34 -9.08 -24.32
N TYR A 41 7.04 -10.37 -24.15
CA TYR A 41 8.00 -11.33 -23.60
C TYR A 41 9.26 -11.44 -24.46
N PHE A 42 9.10 -11.44 -25.79
CA PHE A 42 10.23 -11.56 -26.71
C PHE A 42 11.07 -10.30 -26.83
N THR A 43 10.49 -9.15 -26.47
CA THR A 43 11.18 -7.85 -26.40
C THR A 43 11.86 -7.65 -25.05
N ASP A 44 11.21 -8.07 -23.97
CA ASP A 44 11.61 -7.77 -22.60
C ASP A 44 12.65 -8.72 -22.01
N ILE A 45 12.69 -9.96 -22.49
CA ILE A 45 13.56 -11.02 -21.99
C ILE A 45 14.64 -11.31 -23.03
N ASP A 46 15.90 -11.31 -22.59
CA ASP A 46 17.05 -11.55 -23.44
C ASP A 46 17.05 -12.97 -24.04
N GLU A 47 17.84 -13.17 -25.10
CA GLU A 47 17.85 -14.43 -25.82
C GLU A 47 18.34 -15.62 -24.98
N GLU A 48 19.29 -15.40 -24.08
CA GLU A 48 19.84 -16.46 -23.24
C GLU A 48 18.80 -16.94 -22.22
N SER A 49 18.16 -16.00 -21.52
CA SER A 49 17.07 -16.28 -20.58
C SER A 49 15.90 -16.97 -21.28
N ARG A 50 15.48 -16.50 -22.46
CA ARG A 50 14.41 -17.15 -23.25
C ARG A 50 14.75 -18.60 -23.60
N ARG A 51 16.00 -18.88 -24.00
CA ARG A 51 16.46 -20.26 -24.27
C ARG A 51 16.43 -21.11 -23.00
N ASN A 52 16.80 -20.55 -21.85
CA ASN A 52 16.77 -21.27 -20.58
C ASN A 52 15.34 -21.58 -20.11
N HIS A 53 14.41 -20.63 -20.26
CA HIS A 53 12.99 -20.86 -20.00
C HIS A 53 12.42 -21.98 -20.88
N LEU A 54 12.69 -21.92 -22.18
CA LEU A 54 12.20 -22.94 -23.13
C LEU A 54 12.80 -24.32 -22.85
N LYS A 55 14.09 -24.40 -22.50
CA LYS A 55 14.72 -25.66 -22.06
C LYS A 55 14.03 -26.25 -20.83
N ALA A 56 13.73 -25.41 -19.83
CA ALA A 56 13.06 -25.83 -18.61
C ALA A 56 11.65 -26.36 -18.90
N ILE A 57 10.86 -25.64 -19.71
CA ILE A 57 9.51 -26.07 -20.13
C ILE A 57 9.55 -27.42 -20.85
N ILE A 58 10.41 -27.55 -21.87
CA ILE A 58 10.54 -28.80 -22.63
C ILE A 58 10.96 -29.95 -21.72
N ALA A 59 11.89 -29.71 -20.78
CA ALA A 59 12.32 -30.73 -19.83
C ALA A 59 11.17 -31.21 -18.95
N THR A 60 10.40 -30.29 -18.39
CA THR A 60 9.29 -30.62 -17.49
C THR A 60 8.19 -31.37 -18.22
N GLU A 61 7.77 -30.89 -19.40
CA GLU A 61 6.75 -31.56 -20.20
C GLU A 61 7.22 -32.92 -20.75
N ALA A 62 8.50 -33.07 -21.11
CA ALA A 62 9.05 -34.35 -21.58
C ALA A 62 9.05 -35.43 -20.49
N ASN A 63 8.99 -35.02 -19.21
CA ASN A 63 8.84 -35.92 -18.07
C ASN A 63 7.38 -36.13 -17.64
N GLY A 64 6.41 -35.52 -18.34
CA GLY A 64 4.99 -35.59 -17.98
C GLY A 64 4.67 -34.93 -16.64
N LEU A 65 5.51 -33.99 -16.20
CA LEU A 65 5.31 -33.24 -14.96
C LEU A 65 4.49 -31.97 -15.23
N PRO A 66 3.68 -31.49 -14.27
CA PRO A 66 3.03 -30.19 -14.39
C PRO A 66 4.08 -29.07 -14.40
N LEU A 67 3.79 -27.97 -15.10
CA LEU A 67 4.62 -26.78 -15.06
C LEU A 67 4.43 -26.07 -13.71
N ASP A 68 5.40 -26.26 -12.82
CA ASP A 68 5.59 -25.55 -11.57
C ASP A 68 7.11 -25.51 -11.30
N LEU A 69 7.77 -24.49 -11.83
CA LEU A 69 9.22 -24.40 -11.86
C LEU A 69 9.68 -23.05 -11.31
N THR A 70 10.75 -23.07 -10.54
CA THR A 70 11.51 -21.87 -10.17
C THR A 70 12.91 -21.96 -10.74
N LEU A 71 13.25 -21.02 -11.61
CA LEU A 71 14.61 -20.83 -12.09
C LEU A 71 15.24 -19.67 -11.34
N ARG A 72 16.51 -19.82 -10.99
CA ARG A 72 17.30 -18.76 -10.35
C ARG A 72 18.54 -18.51 -11.18
N SER A 73 18.87 -17.25 -11.43
CA SER A 73 20.13 -16.88 -12.08
C SER A 73 21.33 -17.30 -11.23
N GLU A 74 22.50 -17.43 -11.86
CA GLU A 74 23.74 -17.82 -11.17
C GLU A 74 24.14 -16.84 -10.06
N ASN A 75 23.89 -15.54 -10.28
CA ASN A 75 24.14 -14.50 -9.27
C ASN A 75 23.09 -14.48 -8.14
N GLY A 76 22.02 -15.26 -8.27
CA GLY A 76 20.96 -15.38 -7.28
C GLY A 76 20.03 -14.18 -7.15
N LEU A 77 20.11 -13.21 -8.07
CA LEU A 77 19.37 -11.94 -8.07
C LEU A 77 18.16 -11.93 -9.01
N GLN A 78 17.96 -12.94 -9.84
CA GLN A 78 16.80 -13.07 -10.70
C GLN A 78 16.08 -14.38 -10.42
N TYR A 79 14.76 -14.29 -10.31
CA TYR A 79 13.85 -15.43 -10.11
C TYR A 79 12.89 -15.47 -11.28
N THR A 80 12.78 -16.62 -11.95
CA THR A 80 11.73 -16.88 -12.93
C THR A 80 10.85 -18.00 -12.42
N PHE A 81 9.57 -17.72 -12.21
CA PHE A 81 8.56 -18.73 -11.94
C PHE A 81 7.86 -19.09 -13.25
N ILE A 82 7.69 -20.39 -13.51
CA ILE A 82 7.00 -20.91 -14.70
C ILE A 82 5.88 -21.82 -14.24
N ASN A 83 4.63 -21.42 -14.51
CA ASN A 83 3.42 -22.10 -14.06
C ASN A 83 2.47 -22.42 -15.22
N ALA A 84 1.63 -23.44 -15.04
CA ALA A 84 0.59 -23.86 -16.01
C ALA A 84 -0.72 -23.08 -15.91
N GLU A 85 -0.96 -22.35 -14.82
CA GLU A 85 -2.21 -21.63 -14.57
C GLU A 85 -1.93 -20.26 -13.96
N ASN A 86 -2.73 -19.26 -14.34
CA ASN A 86 -2.78 -17.94 -13.71
C ASN A 86 -4.10 -17.78 -12.95
N TYR A 87 -4.04 -17.45 -11.67
CA TYR A 87 -5.22 -17.17 -10.85
C TYR A 87 -4.99 -15.97 -9.92
N PRO A 88 -6.06 -15.23 -9.56
CA PRO A 88 -5.97 -14.08 -8.66
C PRO A 88 -5.23 -14.41 -7.37
N GLY A 89 -4.20 -13.62 -7.05
CA GLY A 89 -3.37 -13.79 -5.85
C GLY A 89 -2.11 -14.66 -6.04
N GLN A 90 -1.96 -15.38 -7.16
CA GLN A 90 -0.75 -16.18 -7.43
C GLN A 90 0.52 -15.35 -7.39
N LEU A 91 0.54 -14.18 -8.04
CA LEU A 91 1.72 -13.31 -8.08
C LEU A 91 2.18 -12.86 -6.67
N SER A 92 1.23 -12.63 -5.74
CA SER A 92 1.55 -12.33 -4.34
C SER A 92 2.18 -13.53 -3.64
N TYR A 93 1.69 -14.73 -3.92
CA TYR A 93 2.26 -15.98 -3.40
C TYR A 93 3.69 -16.22 -3.91
N LEU A 94 3.94 -16.01 -5.21
CA LEU A 94 5.26 -16.19 -5.81
C LEU A 94 6.28 -15.19 -5.25
N LEU A 95 5.88 -13.93 -5.06
CA LEU A 95 6.78 -12.90 -4.52
C LEU A 95 7.25 -13.21 -3.09
N LYS A 96 6.45 -13.92 -2.28
CA LYS A 96 6.87 -14.40 -0.95
C LYS A 96 8.00 -15.43 -0.99
N GLN A 97 8.23 -16.07 -2.14
CA GLN A 97 9.33 -17.02 -2.34
C GLN A 97 10.64 -16.31 -2.74
N VAL A 98 10.56 -15.07 -3.23
CA VAL A 98 11.75 -14.23 -3.48
C VAL A 98 12.30 -13.79 -2.13
N ALA A 99 13.62 -13.94 -1.93
CA ALA A 99 14.28 -13.60 -0.66
C ALA A 99 13.88 -12.19 -0.18
N PRO A 100 13.46 -12.03 1.10
CA PRO A 100 12.83 -10.81 1.59
C PRO A 100 13.80 -9.62 1.65
N ASP A 101 15.09 -9.88 1.88
CA ASP A 101 16.12 -8.84 2.01
C ASP A 101 16.59 -8.28 0.65
N LEU A 102 16.16 -8.89 -0.46
CA LEU A 102 16.50 -8.42 -1.79
C LEU A 102 15.55 -7.30 -2.24
N PRO A 103 16.08 -6.17 -2.75
CA PRO A 103 15.25 -5.13 -3.34
C PRO A 103 14.54 -5.68 -4.58
N LEU A 104 13.34 -5.19 -4.87
CA LEU A 104 12.63 -5.53 -6.10
C LEU A 104 12.85 -4.41 -7.12
N SER A 105 13.71 -4.64 -8.09
CA SER A 105 14.06 -3.65 -9.13
C SER A 105 13.20 -3.77 -10.37
N SER A 106 12.72 -4.98 -10.69
CA SER A 106 11.76 -5.21 -11.76
C SER A 106 10.88 -6.41 -11.45
N ALA A 107 9.63 -6.35 -11.87
CA ALA A 107 8.75 -7.50 -11.94
C ALA A 107 8.13 -7.48 -13.34
N LYS A 108 8.25 -8.61 -14.06
CA LYS A 108 7.75 -8.79 -15.42
C LYS A 108 6.92 -10.06 -15.46
N VAL A 109 5.63 -9.89 -15.70
CA VAL A 109 4.63 -10.97 -15.67
C VAL A 109 4.11 -11.20 -17.07
N TYR A 110 4.03 -12.47 -17.49
CA TYR A 110 3.53 -12.84 -18.81
C TYR A 110 2.61 -14.03 -18.72
N THR A 111 1.41 -13.90 -19.29
CA THR A 111 0.50 -15.02 -19.51
C THR A 111 0.30 -15.23 -21.00
N SER A 112 0.41 -16.47 -21.48
CA SER A 112 0.09 -16.82 -22.87
C SER A 112 -1.40 -16.60 -23.18
N SER A 113 -1.73 -16.41 -24.46
CA SER A 113 -3.11 -16.12 -24.89
C SER A 113 -4.10 -17.25 -24.61
N ASP A 114 -3.62 -18.48 -24.46
CA ASP A 114 -4.39 -19.66 -24.05
C ASP A 114 -4.29 -19.98 -22.55
N GLY A 115 -3.46 -19.25 -21.80
CA GLY A 115 -3.25 -19.44 -20.36
C GLY A 115 -2.35 -20.62 -19.97
N HIS A 116 -1.81 -21.38 -20.94
CA HIS A 116 -0.98 -22.57 -20.68
C HIS A 116 0.41 -22.25 -20.13
N TYR A 117 0.95 -21.06 -20.43
CA TYR A 117 2.24 -20.61 -19.94
C TYR A 117 2.11 -19.30 -19.15
N VAL A 118 2.54 -19.35 -17.90
CA VAL A 118 2.67 -18.19 -17.02
C VAL A 118 4.13 -18.06 -16.62
N LEU A 119 4.75 -16.93 -16.95
CA LEU A 119 6.15 -16.64 -16.64
C LEU A 119 6.26 -15.34 -15.85
N ASP A 120 6.71 -15.45 -14.61
CA ASP A 120 6.91 -14.32 -13.70
C ASP A 120 8.39 -14.16 -13.41
N VAL A 121 8.98 -13.08 -13.94
CA VAL A 121 10.39 -12.75 -13.78
C VAL A 121 10.55 -11.60 -12.80
N PHE A 122 11.17 -11.88 -11.66
CA PHE A 122 11.53 -10.88 -10.65
C PHE A 122 13.03 -10.62 -10.71
N ASP A 123 13.40 -9.36 -10.90
CA ASP A 123 14.79 -8.90 -10.91
C ASP A 123 15.07 -8.07 -9.66
N CYS A 124 16.09 -8.47 -8.92
CA CYS A 124 16.58 -7.81 -7.72
C CYS A 124 17.95 -7.15 -7.94
N ALA A 125 18.50 -7.22 -9.16
CA ALA A 125 19.74 -6.56 -9.50
C ALA A 125 19.49 -5.07 -9.80
N PRO A 126 20.43 -4.18 -9.38
CA PRO A 126 20.37 -2.77 -9.78
C PRO A 126 20.32 -2.63 -11.30
N GLN A 127 19.35 -1.85 -11.79
CA GLN A 127 19.23 -1.59 -13.22
C GLN A 127 20.26 -0.55 -13.67
N GLN A 128 20.82 -0.76 -14.86
CA GLN A 128 21.77 0.18 -15.45
C GLN A 128 21.03 1.45 -15.92
N PRO A 129 21.59 2.64 -15.66
CA PRO A 129 21.05 3.89 -16.19
C PRO A 129 21.21 3.94 -17.71
N CYS A 130 20.34 4.70 -18.37
CA CYS A 130 20.43 4.95 -19.80
C CYS A 130 21.74 5.65 -20.15
N ASP A 131 22.40 5.16 -21.19
CA ASP A 131 23.52 5.81 -21.86
C ASP A 131 23.06 6.34 -23.24
N PRO A 132 22.83 7.66 -23.39
CA PRO A 132 22.46 8.26 -24.67
C PRO A 132 23.51 8.12 -25.78
N GLN A 133 24.73 7.67 -25.48
CA GLN A 133 25.79 7.44 -26.48
C GLN A 133 25.73 6.03 -27.08
N GLU A 134 25.04 5.10 -26.42
CA GLU A 134 24.90 3.73 -26.94
C GLU A 134 23.97 3.74 -28.18
N PRO A 135 24.37 3.12 -29.31
CA PRO A 135 23.65 3.23 -30.59
C PRO A 135 22.15 2.89 -30.54
N LEU A 136 21.75 1.82 -29.86
CA LEU A 136 20.34 1.38 -29.79
C LEU A 136 19.52 2.34 -28.94
N GLN A 137 20.03 2.74 -27.77
CA GLN A 137 19.40 3.73 -26.90
C GLN A 137 19.28 5.09 -27.58
N ALA A 138 20.34 5.57 -28.25
CA ALA A 138 20.33 6.81 -29.00
C ALA A 138 19.27 6.81 -30.11
N GLN A 139 19.07 5.67 -30.78
CA GLN A 139 17.99 5.52 -31.75
C GLN A 139 16.61 5.65 -31.09
N LYS A 140 16.37 4.95 -29.98
CA LYS A 140 15.09 5.02 -29.25
C LYS A 140 14.78 6.42 -28.72
N ILE A 141 15.80 7.14 -28.26
CA ILE A 141 15.67 8.53 -27.82
C ILE A 141 15.29 9.45 -28.99
N ARG A 142 15.86 9.23 -30.19
CA ARG A 142 15.44 9.97 -31.39
C ARG A 142 13.99 9.69 -31.76
N GLU A 143 13.57 8.43 -31.76
CA GLU A 143 12.16 8.04 -31.99
C GLU A 143 11.21 8.73 -31.00
N LEU A 144 11.61 8.83 -29.72
CA LEU A 144 10.86 9.54 -28.69
C LEU A 144 10.76 11.05 -28.96
N LEU A 145 11.86 11.70 -29.34
CA LEU A 145 11.88 13.13 -29.65
C LEU A 145 11.09 13.45 -30.93
N ASP A 146 11.19 12.60 -31.95
CA ASP A 146 10.40 12.73 -33.18
C ASP A 146 8.91 12.60 -32.87
N TYR A 147 8.52 11.60 -32.07
CA TYR A 147 7.14 11.45 -31.60
C TYR A 147 6.67 12.71 -30.86
N LEU A 148 7.47 13.24 -29.94
CA LEU A 148 7.15 14.48 -29.20
C LEU A 148 6.93 15.67 -30.16
N GLY A 149 7.75 15.80 -31.21
CA GLY A 149 7.60 16.85 -32.23
C GLY A 149 6.30 16.77 -33.04
N THR A 150 5.67 15.59 -33.11
CA THR A 150 4.35 15.41 -33.74
C THR A 150 3.17 15.70 -32.82
N GLN A 151 3.41 15.80 -31.50
CA GLN A 151 2.37 16.08 -30.51
C GLN A 151 2.37 17.58 -30.16
N ALA A 152 1.20 18.23 -30.23
CA ALA A 152 1.03 19.54 -29.58
C ALA A 152 1.00 19.30 -28.07
N GLY A 153 1.99 19.78 -27.32
CA GLY A 153 2.23 19.26 -25.97
C GLY A 153 2.77 20.23 -24.93
N ASP A 154 2.54 19.82 -23.69
CA ASP A 154 2.96 20.42 -22.42
C ASP A 154 4.37 19.98 -21.96
N ILE A 155 5.07 19.22 -22.81
CA ILE A 155 6.37 18.60 -22.54
C ILE A 155 7.36 19.13 -23.57
N THR A 156 8.48 19.69 -23.12
CA THR A 156 9.53 20.18 -24.03
C THR A 156 10.57 19.10 -24.34
N PRO A 157 11.25 19.17 -25.50
CA PRO A 157 12.36 18.26 -25.82
C PRO A 157 13.45 18.24 -24.75
N GLU A 158 13.76 19.39 -24.16
CA GLU A 158 14.78 19.52 -23.11
C GLU A 158 14.37 18.77 -21.84
N GLN A 159 13.10 18.86 -21.44
CA GLN A 159 12.56 18.13 -20.30
C GLN A 159 12.68 16.62 -20.48
N ILE A 160 12.36 16.10 -21.68
CA ILE A 160 12.51 14.68 -22.00
C ILE A 160 13.97 14.26 -22.04
N GLN A 161 14.85 15.06 -22.64
CA GLN A 161 16.29 14.76 -22.65
C GLN A 161 16.88 14.69 -21.24
N GLN A 162 16.42 15.55 -20.32
CA GLN A 162 16.81 15.45 -18.92
C GLN A 162 16.23 14.19 -18.27
N HIS A 163 14.94 13.90 -18.49
CA HIS A 163 14.28 12.74 -17.92
C HIS A 163 14.94 11.41 -18.32
N VAL A 164 15.28 11.25 -19.61
CA VAL A 164 15.91 10.05 -20.17
C VAL A 164 17.22 9.69 -19.46
N ARG A 165 17.99 10.68 -18.98
CA ARG A 165 19.24 10.43 -18.22
C ARG A 165 19.02 9.73 -16.88
N HIS A 166 17.78 9.78 -16.38
CA HIS A 166 17.35 9.16 -15.12
C HIS A 166 16.51 7.90 -15.35
N CYS A 167 16.31 7.51 -16.61
CA CYS A 167 15.64 6.27 -16.96
C CYS A 167 16.63 5.10 -16.99
N THR A 168 16.11 3.89 -16.86
CA THR A 168 16.90 2.66 -16.97
C THR A 168 16.93 2.15 -18.41
N VAL A 169 17.95 1.36 -18.74
CA VAL A 169 18.09 0.77 -20.08
C VAL A 169 16.83 -0.02 -20.50
N PRO A 170 16.26 -0.92 -19.66
CA PRO A 170 15.05 -1.65 -20.05
C PRO A 170 13.86 -0.74 -20.34
N TYR A 171 13.69 0.33 -19.56
CA TYR A 171 12.60 1.28 -19.76
C TYR A 171 12.70 1.99 -21.13
N ILE A 172 13.89 2.49 -21.48
CA ILE A 172 14.09 3.21 -22.75
C ILE A 172 13.94 2.29 -23.98
N LEU A 173 14.40 1.04 -23.88
CA LEU A 173 14.37 0.13 -25.02
C LEU A 173 12.98 -0.46 -25.27
N ASN A 174 12.20 -0.71 -24.22
CA ASN A 174 10.99 -1.53 -24.32
C ASN A 174 9.68 -0.74 -24.20
N VAL A 175 9.73 0.50 -23.70
CA VAL A 175 8.53 1.34 -23.55
C VAL A 175 8.35 2.21 -24.79
N SER A 176 7.12 2.28 -25.30
CA SER A 176 6.81 3.09 -26.49
C SER A 176 6.91 4.58 -26.19
N ALA A 177 7.29 5.39 -27.20
CA ALA A 177 7.41 6.84 -27.06
C ALA A 177 6.15 7.50 -26.48
N ARG A 178 4.97 7.04 -26.92
CA ARG A 178 3.68 7.48 -26.37
C ARG A 178 3.59 7.22 -24.87
N ARG A 179 3.90 6.00 -24.42
CA ARG A 179 3.81 5.62 -23.00
C ARG A 179 4.84 6.38 -22.16
N ILE A 180 6.07 6.58 -22.65
CA ILE A 180 7.07 7.41 -21.95
C ILE A 180 6.53 8.82 -21.71
N CYS A 181 5.86 9.44 -22.68
CA CYS A 181 5.25 10.76 -22.50
C CYS A 181 4.07 10.74 -21.50
N GLU A 182 3.28 9.67 -21.44
CA GLU A 182 2.21 9.49 -20.44
C GLU A 182 2.81 9.34 -19.03
N ASP A 183 3.78 8.44 -18.88
CA ASP A 183 4.49 8.16 -17.63
C ASP A 183 5.22 9.43 -17.12
N PHE A 184 5.86 10.20 -18.02
CA PHE A 184 6.54 11.44 -17.65
C PHE A 184 5.61 12.49 -17.03
N ARG A 185 4.35 12.59 -17.47
CA ARG A 185 3.37 13.52 -16.85
C ARG A 185 3.05 13.14 -15.42
N ILE A 186 2.90 11.83 -15.16
CA ILE A 186 2.64 11.30 -13.82
C ILE A 186 3.87 11.56 -12.94
N ILE A 187 5.07 11.26 -13.44
CA ILE A 187 6.32 11.49 -12.70
C ILE A 187 6.47 12.97 -12.35
N ARG A 188 6.21 13.88 -13.30
CA ARG A 188 6.30 15.33 -13.07
C ARG A 188 5.28 15.82 -12.03
N ALA A 189 4.09 15.23 -11.98
CA ALA A 189 3.05 15.62 -11.03
C ALA A 189 3.33 15.13 -9.59
N ILE A 190 4.06 14.02 -9.44
CA ILE A 190 4.35 13.40 -8.13
C ILE A 190 5.71 13.84 -7.57
N ARG A 191 6.65 14.25 -8.42
CA ARG A 191 7.99 14.64 -7.99
C ARG A 191 7.91 15.80 -6.97
N GLY A 192 8.61 15.64 -5.84
CA GLY A 192 8.56 16.58 -4.73
C GLY A 192 7.32 16.45 -3.82
N THR A 193 6.42 15.51 -4.12
CA THR A 193 5.27 15.18 -3.27
C THR A 193 5.40 13.77 -2.72
N ASN A 194 4.70 13.49 -1.61
CA ASN A 194 4.52 12.15 -1.10
C ASN A 194 3.17 11.59 -1.56
N GLU A 195 2.63 11.98 -2.72
CA GLU A 195 1.32 11.54 -3.18
C GLU A 195 1.39 10.22 -3.94
N THR A 196 0.26 9.50 -3.97
CA THR A 196 0.04 8.36 -4.86
C THR A 196 -1.02 8.73 -5.89
N GLN A 197 -0.69 8.64 -7.17
CA GLN A 197 -1.65 8.82 -8.26
C GLN A 197 -1.93 7.51 -8.96
N VAL A 198 -3.19 7.30 -9.33
CA VAL A 198 -3.65 6.10 -10.02
C VAL A 198 -4.36 6.56 -11.29
N HIS A 199 -3.84 6.09 -12.43
CA HIS A 199 -4.37 6.36 -13.76
C HIS A 199 -4.72 5.04 -14.43
N ASP A 200 -5.88 4.97 -15.08
CA ASP A 200 -6.37 3.80 -15.77
C ASP A 200 -6.68 4.13 -17.24
N VAL A 201 -6.28 3.25 -18.14
CA VAL A 201 -6.55 3.39 -19.58
C VAL A 201 -7.11 2.08 -20.11
N SER A 202 -8.32 2.13 -20.68
CA SER A 202 -8.92 0.97 -21.37
C SER A 202 -8.18 0.68 -22.67
N LEU A 203 -7.88 -0.59 -22.91
CA LEU A 203 -7.21 -1.10 -24.11
C LEU A 203 -8.15 -2.09 -24.83
N PRO A 204 -9.15 -1.60 -25.59
CA PRO A 204 -10.23 -2.45 -26.13
C PRO A 204 -9.73 -3.52 -27.09
N ALA A 205 -8.67 -3.24 -27.85
CA ALA A 205 -8.06 -4.19 -28.77
C ALA A 205 -7.48 -5.42 -28.08
N GLN A 206 -7.19 -5.32 -26.78
CA GLN A 206 -6.56 -6.36 -25.97
C GLN A 206 -7.52 -6.93 -24.91
N GLY A 207 -8.69 -6.31 -24.69
CA GLY A 207 -9.62 -6.71 -23.62
C GLY A 207 -9.08 -6.43 -22.21
N GLU A 208 -8.20 -5.45 -22.08
CA GLU A 208 -7.45 -5.15 -20.85
C GLU A 208 -7.64 -3.70 -20.41
N VAL A 209 -7.35 -3.45 -19.13
CA VAL A 209 -7.15 -2.10 -18.57
C VAL A 209 -5.71 -2.01 -18.09
N ARG A 210 -5.02 -0.93 -18.47
CA ARG A 210 -3.72 -0.60 -17.90
C ARG A 210 -3.90 0.32 -16.71
N LEU A 211 -3.51 -0.15 -15.53
CA LEU A 211 -3.41 0.63 -14.29
C LEU A 211 -1.97 1.10 -14.09
N THR A 212 -1.78 2.41 -14.08
CA THR A 212 -0.50 3.06 -13.80
C THR A 212 -0.59 3.74 -12.44
N ILE A 213 0.20 3.27 -11.49
CA ILE A 213 0.26 3.79 -10.12
C ILE A 213 1.62 4.44 -9.95
N GLY A 214 1.64 5.75 -9.75
CA GLY A 214 2.84 6.49 -9.43
C GLY A 214 2.88 6.84 -7.96
N VAL A 215 4.07 6.75 -7.35
CA VAL A 215 4.28 7.10 -5.94
C VAL A 215 5.65 7.75 -5.73
N GLY A 216 5.71 8.75 -4.86
CA GLY A 216 6.97 9.33 -4.38
C GLY A 216 7.44 8.64 -3.09
N ASN A 217 8.75 8.37 -3.00
CA ASN A 217 9.45 8.00 -1.77
C ASN A 217 8.85 6.79 -0.99
N ALA A 218 8.43 5.75 -1.71
CA ALA A 218 7.85 4.53 -1.14
C ALA A 218 8.76 3.30 -1.31
N SER A 219 8.56 2.30 -0.44
CA SER A 219 9.18 0.99 -0.60
C SER A 219 8.57 0.25 -1.79
N GLN A 220 9.37 0.08 -2.85
CA GLN A 220 8.96 -0.57 -4.09
C GLN A 220 8.38 -1.97 -3.86
N ARG A 221 9.13 -2.79 -3.11
CA ARG A 221 8.74 -4.16 -2.83
C ARG A 221 7.46 -4.22 -2.00
N ALA A 222 7.40 -3.49 -0.89
CA ALA A 222 6.26 -3.54 0.01
C ALA A 222 4.98 -3.03 -0.68
N LEU A 223 5.08 -1.96 -1.48
CA LEU A 223 3.92 -1.44 -2.20
C LEU A 223 3.51 -2.36 -3.36
N PHE A 224 4.45 -2.95 -4.09
CA PHE A 224 4.13 -3.97 -5.10
C PHE A 224 3.37 -5.15 -4.48
N GLU A 225 3.87 -5.68 -3.36
CA GLU A 225 3.22 -6.78 -2.61
C GLU A 225 1.79 -6.40 -2.20
N ARG A 226 1.61 -5.18 -1.65
CA ARG A 226 0.29 -4.66 -1.24
C ARG A 226 -0.68 -4.54 -2.41
N ILE A 227 -0.24 -3.95 -3.54
CA ILE A 227 -1.07 -3.78 -4.72
C ILE A 227 -1.48 -5.13 -5.31
N VAL A 228 -0.53 -6.04 -5.51
CA VAL A 228 -0.81 -7.36 -6.09
C VAL A 228 -1.72 -8.19 -5.18
N SER A 229 -1.49 -8.15 -3.86
CA SER A 229 -2.37 -8.81 -2.90
C SER A 229 -3.78 -8.24 -2.94
N HIS A 230 -3.92 -6.91 -3.03
CA HIS A 230 -5.23 -6.26 -3.07
C HIS A 230 -5.97 -6.53 -4.38
N LEU A 231 -5.30 -6.44 -5.54
CA LEU A 231 -5.88 -6.81 -6.84
C LEU A 231 -6.33 -8.28 -6.86
N GLY A 232 -5.53 -9.19 -6.30
CA GLY A 232 -5.90 -10.59 -6.14
C GLY A 232 -7.15 -10.76 -5.28
N HIS A 233 -7.28 -10.02 -4.19
CA HIS A 233 -8.46 -10.03 -3.33
C HIS A 233 -9.72 -9.49 -4.03
N CYS A 234 -9.57 -8.48 -4.89
CA CYS A 234 -10.62 -7.98 -5.77
C CYS A 234 -10.98 -8.95 -6.92
N ASN A 235 -10.35 -10.13 -6.98
CA ASN A 235 -10.50 -11.11 -8.05
C ASN A 235 -10.13 -10.53 -9.43
N ILE A 236 -9.10 -9.68 -9.46
CA ILE A 236 -8.57 -9.06 -10.67
C ILE A 236 -7.30 -9.81 -11.09
N ASP A 237 -7.35 -10.34 -12.31
CA ASP A 237 -6.26 -11.10 -12.91
C ASP A 237 -5.23 -10.17 -13.57
N ILE A 238 -3.98 -10.28 -13.14
CA ILE A 238 -2.84 -9.51 -13.66
C ILE A 238 -2.20 -10.32 -14.79
N ARG A 239 -2.27 -9.80 -16.01
CA ARG A 239 -1.69 -10.41 -17.21
C ARG A 239 -0.26 -9.98 -17.44
N ARG A 240 0.03 -8.71 -17.14
CA ARG A 240 1.36 -8.12 -17.20
C ARG A 240 1.55 -7.13 -16.07
N ALA A 241 2.76 -7.06 -15.54
CA ALA A 241 3.16 -6.07 -14.56
C ALA A 241 4.54 -5.54 -14.94
N TYR A 242 4.79 -4.26 -14.68
CA TYR A 242 6.08 -3.61 -14.82
C TYR A 242 6.30 -2.68 -13.62
N LEU A 243 7.52 -2.68 -13.11
CA LEU A 243 7.98 -1.79 -12.05
C LEU A 243 9.19 -1.02 -12.57
N ASP A 244 9.08 0.30 -12.56
CA ASP A 244 10.10 1.23 -13.03
C ASP A 244 10.38 2.29 -11.95
N THR A 245 11.64 2.70 -11.80
CA THR A 245 12.08 3.67 -10.79
C THR A 245 12.88 4.79 -11.41
N PHE A 246 12.64 6.02 -10.94
CA PHE A 246 13.23 7.24 -11.49
C PHE A 246 13.83 8.09 -10.36
N ASP A 247 15.15 8.10 -10.28
CA ASP A 247 15.94 8.91 -9.34
C ASP A 247 16.68 10.01 -10.11
N ASP A 248 16.40 11.27 -9.77
CA ASP A 248 17.05 12.43 -10.38
C ASP A 248 18.29 12.94 -9.63
N GLY A 249 18.69 12.24 -8.55
CA GLY A 249 19.78 12.63 -7.68
C GLY A 249 19.46 13.76 -6.71
N SER A 250 18.22 14.26 -6.67
CA SER A 250 17.76 15.25 -5.68
C SER A 250 17.47 14.63 -4.31
N GLY A 251 17.37 13.30 -4.24
CA GLY A 251 16.92 12.54 -3.08
C GLY A 251 15.44 12.13 -3.14
N ASP A 252 14.68 12.63 -4.13
CA ASP A 252 13.31 12.18 -4.39
C ASP A 252 13.27 11.07 -5.45
N VAL A 253 12.79 9.90 -5.03
CA VAL A 253 12.63 8.73 -5.88
C VAL A 253 11.16 8.57 -6.24
N VAL A 254 10.85 8.51 -7.54
CA VAL A 254 9.49 8.18 -8.02
C VAL A 254 9.47 6.76 -8.53
N SER A 255 8.51 5.95 -8.07
CA SER A 255 8.29 4.60 -8.58
C SER A 255 6.98 4.56 -9.38
N LEU A 256 7.00 3.89 -10.53
CA LEU A 256 5.82 3.61 -11.34
C LEU A 256 5.55 2.12 -11.39
N PHE A 257 4.31 1.75 -11.07
CA PHE A 257 3.80 0.39 -11.21
C PHE A 257 2.76 0.36 -12.32
N ASN A 258 3.02 -0.43 -13.35
CA ASN A 258 2.11 -0.60 -14.47
C ASN A 258 1.55 -2.03 -14.47
N PHE A 259 0.25 -2.18 -14.21
CA PHE A 259 -0.45 -3.45 -14.25
C PHE A 259 -1.41 -3.48 -15.44
N PHE A 260 -1.33 -4.53 -16.25
CA PHE A 260 -2.28 -4.82 -17.30
C PHE A 260 -3.19 -5.91 -16.79
N VAL A 261 -4.43 -5.53 -16.50
CA VAL A 261 -5.41 -6.42 -15.89
C VAL A 261 -6.50 -6.74 -16.91
N LYS A 262 -6.97 -7.98 -16.89
CA LYS A 262 -8.11 -8.36 -17.72
C LYS A 262 -9.34 -7.59 -17.23
N ILE A 263 -10.12 -7.03 -18.16
CA ILE A 263 -11.44 -6.48 -17.82
C ILE A 263 -12.26 -7.66 -17.31
N PRO A 264 -12.71 -7.68 -16.04
CA PRO A 264 -13.70 -8.67 -15.64
C PRO A 264 -14.89 -8.47 -16.58
N ASP A 265 -15.34 -9.53 -17.26
CA ASP A 265 -16.63 -9.49 -17.95
C ASP A 265 -17.60 -8.84 -16.97
N CYS A 266 -18.24 -7.76 -17.41
CA CYS A 266 -18.99 -6.82 -16.60
C CYS A 266 -20.25 -7.45 -15.97
N HIS A 267 -20.09 -8.54 -15.21
CA HIS A 267 -21.12 -9.36 -14.58
C HIS A 267 -20.60 -10.11 -13.33
N SER A 268 -19.49 -9.68 -12.71
CA SER A 268 -19.34 -9.89 -11.26
C SER A 268 -20.12 -8.78 -10.56
N PRO A 269 -21.16 -9.07 -9.75
CA PRO A 269 -21.99 -8.05 -9.10
C PRO A 269 -21.23 -7.09 -8.17
N LYS A 270 -19.93 -7.31 -7.93
CA LYS A 270 -19.03 -6.41 -7.18
C LYS A 270 -18.42 -5.26 -7.99
N MET A 271 -18.39 -5.31 -9.33
CA MET A 271 -17.73 -4.27 -10.16
C MET A 271 -18.70 -3.52 -11.08
N ALA A 272 -19.71 -2.87 -10.49
CA ALA A 272 -20.36 -1.73 -11.15
C ALA A 272 -19.38 -0.54 -11.27
N GLU A 273 -19.74 0.56 -11.94
CA GLU A 273 -18.91 1.80 -11.99
C GLU A 273 -18.43 2.23 -10.59
N THR A 274 -19.23 1.97 -9.55
CA THR A 274 -18.89 2.19 -8.14
C THR A 274 -17.69 1.37 -7.67
N GLY A 275 -17.54 0.11 -8.12
CA GLY A 275 -16.44 -0.77 -7.73
C GLY A 275 -15.10 -0.37 -8.35
N TRP A 276 -15.10 0.23 -9.55
CA TRP A 276 -13.87 0.76 -10.16
C TRP A 276 -13.39 2.05 -9.48
N ALA A 277 -14.32 2.91 -9.07
CA ALA A 277 -13.98 4.11 -8.29
C ALA A 277 -13.43 3.74 -6.90
N GLU A 278 -14.04 2.74 -6.23
CA GLU A 278 -13.55 2.21 -4.95
C GLU A 278 -12.16 1.59 -5.10
N LEU A 279 -11.93 0.77 -6.12
CA LEU A 279 -10.60 0.21 -6.39
C LEU A 279 -9.55 1.31 -6.60
N ARG A 280 -9.88 2.37 -7.36
CA ARG A 280 -8.95 3.49 -7.58
C ARG A 280 -8.60 4.18 -6.26
N HIS A 281 -9.61 4.44 -5.43
CA HIS A 281 -9.42 5.03 -4.10
C HIS A 281 -8.54 4.12 -3.23
N ASP A 282 -8.81 2.82 -3.20
CA ASP A 282 -8.03 1.87 -2.41
C ASP A 282 -6.56 1.85 -2.87
N LEU A 283 -6.31 1.75 -4.18
CA LEU A 283 -4.95 1.78 -4.75
C LEU A 283 -4.20 3.09 -4.42
N GLN A 284 -4.89 4.23 -4.35
CA GLN A 284 -4.29 5.51 -3.90
C GLN A 284 -3.90 5.48 -2.42
N ARG A 285 -4.61 4.70 -1.59
CA ARG A 285 -4.42 4.67 -0.14
C ARG A 285 -3.45 3.58 0.34
N LEU A 286 -3.24 2.51 -0.43
CA LEU A 286 -2.46 1.33 0.00
C LEU A 286 -1.04 1.63 0.51
N ASN A 287 -0.39 2.70 0.03
CA ASN A 287 0.93 3.11 0.51
C ASN A 287 0.91 3.62 1.96
N TYR A 288 -0.23 4.14 2.44
CA TYR A 288 -0.33 4.87 3.71
C TYR A 288 -1.10 4.10 4.79
N ILE A 289 -1.77 3.01 4.42
CA ILE A 289 -2.62 2.24 5.34
C ILE A 289 -1.79 1.21 6.10
N HIS A 290 -2.14 1.02 7.37
CA HIS A 290 -1.57 0.01 8.25
C HIS A 290 -1.85 -1.42 7.77
N ASP A 291 -0.88 -2.34 7.87
CA ASP A 291 -1.03 -3.72 7.35
C ASP A 291 -2.22 -4.46 7.96
N ALA A 292 -2.46 -4.31 9.26
CA ALA A 292 -3.63 -4.89 9.92
C ALA A 292 -4.96 -4.43 9.33
N ALA A 293 -5.07 -3.19 8.83
CA ALA A 293 -6.29 -2.71 8.17
C ALA A 293 -6.49 -3.38 6.81
N ILE A 294 -5.41 -3.55 6.03
CA ILE A 294 -5.45 -4.30 4.76
C ILE A 294 -5.88 -5.75 5.02
N GLN A 295 -5.29 -6.40 6.04
CA GLN A 295 -5.64 -7.77 6.43
C GLN A 295 -7.11 -7.91 6.84
N ILE A 296 -7.66 -6.96 7.61
CA ILE A 296 -9.07 -6.96 8.01
C ILE A 296 -9.98 -6.83 6.78
N ALA A 297 -9.71 -5.87 5.89
CA ALA A 297 -10.49 -5.68 4.68
C ALA A 297 -10.43 -6.94 3.77
N HIS A 298 -9.29 -7.63 3.72
CA HIS A 298 -9.14 -8.89 3.00
C HIS A 298 -9.77 -10.10 3.69
N THR A 299 -9.99 -10.03 5.01
CA THR A 299 -10.60 -11.13 5.78
C THR A 299 -12.12 -11.05 5.75
N PHE A 300 -12.68 -9.84 5.85
CA PHE A 300 -14.11 -9.61 5.98
C PHE A 300 -14.67 -8.92 4.74
N ALA A 301 -15.41 -9.67 3.92
CA ALA A 301 -15.90 -9.20 2.62
C ALA A 301 -16.88 -8.00 2.67
N ASN A 302 -17.44 -7.70 3.85
CA ASN A 302 -18.35 -6.57 4.11
C ASN A 302 -17.64 -5.34 4.71
N VAL A 303 -16.31 -5.35 4.82
CA VAL A 303 -15.51 -4.26 5.38
C VAL A 303 -14.70 -3.62 4.27
N SER A 304 -14.98 -2.35 3.97
CA SER A 304 -14.15 -1.58 3.03
C SER A 304 -12.80 -1.24 3.64
N LEU A 305 -11.81 -0.95 2.79
CA LEU A 305 -10.47 -0.58 3.24
C LEU A 305 -10.48 0.68 4.13
N THR A 306 -11.35 1.65 3.82
CA THR A 306 -11.55 2.85 4.64
C THR A 306 -12.14 2.51 6.01
N GLN A 307 -13.12 1.59 6.09
CA GLN A 307 -13.68 1.15 7.37
C GLN A 307 -12.62 0.43 8.22
N ALA A 308 -11.78 -0.40 7.59
CA ALA A 308 -10.69 -1.08 8.29
C ALA A 308 -9.61 -0.10 8.80
N GLU A 309 -9.24 0.93 8.04
CA GLU A 309 -8.33 2.01 8.48
C GLU A 309 -8.88 2.69 9.74
N ILE A 310 -10.17 3.06 9.74
CA ILE A 310 -10.84 3.67 10.90
C ILE A 310 -10.87 2.70 12.08
N MET A 311 -11.17 1.41 11.85
CA MET A 311 -11.21 0.40 12.90
C MET A 311 -9.87 0.28 13.64
N ILE A 312 -8.75 0.18 12.91
CA ILE A 312 -7.41 0.10 13.49
C ILE A 312 -7.07 1.41 14.23
N ALA A 313 -7.28 2.56 13.58
CA ALA A 313 -6.99 3.85 14.20
C ALA A 313 -7.76 4.06 15.50
N LEU A 314 -9.06 3.75 15.53
CA LEU A 314 -9.87 3.84 16.74
C LEU A 314 -9.41 2.83 17.80
N SER A 315 -9.05 1.61 17.41
CA SER A 315 -8.53 0.59 18.34
C SER A 315 -7.23 1.05 19.01
N HIS A 316 -6.32 1.69 18.27
CA HIS A 316 -5.09 2.26 18.81
C HIS A 316 -5.34 3.50 19.68
N LEU A 317 -6.32 4.33 19.32
CA LEU A 317 -6.71 5.50 20.10
C LEU A 317 -7.31 5.10 21.46
N ILE A 318 -8.24 4.15 21.49
CA ILE A 318 -8.89 3.70 22.73
C ILE A 318 -7.97 2.87 23.63
N HIS A 319 -6.87 2.35 23.10
CA HIS A 319 -5.81 1.74 23.90
C HIS A 319 -5.29 2.71 24.98
N GLN A 320 -5.23 4.01 24.69
CA GLN A 320 -4.72 5.02 25.64
C GLN A 320 -5.53 5.07 26.95
N PRO A 321 -6.87 5.26 26.93
CA PRO A 321 -7.65 5.21 28.16
C PRO A 321 -7.89 3.79 28.72
N LEU A 322 -7.90 2.74 27.89
CA LEU A 322 -8.19 1.38 28.36
C LEU A 322 -7.00 0.72 29.07
N SER A 323 -5.77 0.92 28.57
CA SER A 323 -4.56 0.37 29.21
C SER A 323 -4.36 0.89 30.64
N LYS A 324 -4.84 2.10 30.97
CA LYS A 324 -4.79 2.65 32.34
C LYS A 324 -5.76 2.00 33.31
N LYS A 325 -6.81 1.33 32.80
CA LYS A 325 -7.73 0.57 33.62
C LYS A 325 -7.15 -0.79 33.95
N ASP A 326 -6.66 -1.47 32.92
CA ASP A 326 -5.97 -2.75 33.04
C ASP A 326 -5.15 -3.02 31.76
N ALA A 327 -3.83 -2.85 31.84
CA ALA A 327 -2.92 -3.02 30.71
C ALA A 327 -2.85 -4.48 30.22
N GLN A 328 -3.05 -5.47 31.11
CA GLN A 328 -3.04 -6.88 30.74
C GLN A 328 -4.34 -7.30 30.08
N MET A 329 -5.45 -6.67 30.49
CA MET A 329 -6.77 -6.95 29.92
C MET A 329 -6.96 -6.30 28.56
N PHE A 330 -6.47 -5.07 28.39
CA PHE A 330 -6.70 -4.24 27.20
C PHE A 330 -5.42 -4.00 26.40
N THR A 331 -4.74 -5.09 26.01
CA THR A 331 -3.68 -4.99 25.00
C THR A 331 -4.28 -4.64 23.63
N ARG A 332 -3.48 -4.04 22.73
CA ARG A 332 -3.92 -3.72 21.36
C ARG A 332 -4.54 -4.92 20.63
N GLU A 333 -3.93 -6.10 20.78
CA GLU A 333 -4.44 -7.35 20.19
C GLU A 333 -5.82 -7.71 20.73
N ARG A 334 -6.03 -7.64 22.06
CA ARG A 334 -7.31 -7.96 22.68
C ARG A 334 -8.41 -6.95 22.33
N ILE A 335 -8.06 -5.66 22.24
CA ILE A 335 -8.97 -4.61 21.78
C ILE A 335 -9.43 -4.91 20.35
N LEU A 336 -8.49 -5.18 19.44
CA LEU A 336 -8.82 -5.47 18.04
C LEU A 336 -9.63 -6.77 17.90
N ARG A 337 -9.30 -7.79 18.70
CA ARG A 337 -10.08 -9.03 18.76
C ARG A 337 -11.50 -8.77 19.23
N GLY A 338 -11.71 -7.99 20.30
CA GLY A 338 -13.04 -7.66 20.80
C GLY A 338 -13.87 -6.88 19.76
N ALA A 339 -13.23 -5.96 19.02
CA ALA A 339 -13.88 -5.25 17.92
C ALA A 339 -14.26 -6.19 16.75
N THR A 340 -13.34 -7.05 16.31
CA THR A 340 -13.59 -7.98 15.19
C THR A 340 -14.56 -9.11 15.55
N GLN A 341 -14.62 -9.55 16.81
CA GLN A 341 -15.63 -10.51 17.29
C GLN A 341 -17.05 -9.92 17.29
N ASN A 342 -17.18 -8.60 17.41
CA ASN A 342 -18.45 -7.88 17.43
C ASN A 342 -18.59 -6.98 16.19
N LEU A 343 -18.17 -7.51 15.02
CA LEU A 343 -17.97 -6.76 13.78
C LEU A 343 -19.19 -5.92 13.37
N ASP A 344 -20.40 -6.45 13.48
CA ASP A 344 -21.62 -5.75 13.07
C ASP A 344 -21.84 -4.44 13.87
N ILE A 345 -21.61 -4.49 15.19
CA ILE A 345 -21.71 -3.29 16.05
C ILE A 345 -20.52 -2.37 15.81
N THR A 346 -19.31 -2.91 15.65
CA THR A 346 -18.13 -2.11 15.31
C THR A 346 -18.31 -1.35 14.00
N LEU A 347 -18.88 -1.98 12.97
CA LEU A 347 -19.18 -1.33 11.70
C LEU A 347 -20.24 -0.24 11.86
N GLN A 348 -21.24 -0.42 12.73
CA GLN A 348 -22.17 0.67 13.05
C GLN A 348 -21.48 1.86 13.71
N VAL A 349 -20.51 1.64 14.62
CA VAL A 349 -19.69 2.70 15.22
C VAL A 349 -18.86 3.43 14.16
N ILE A 350 -18.24 2.69 13.23
CA ILE A 350 -17.45 3.25 12.14
C ILE A 350 -18.34 4.01 11.14
N ASN A 351 -19.50 3.49 10.79
CA ASN A 351 -20.45 4.17 9.90
C ASN A 351 -20.99 5.45 10.52
N LEU A 352 -21.17 5.49 11.84
CA LEU A 352 -21.49 6.72 12.55
C LEU A 352 -20.36 7.76 12.46
N PHE A 353 -19.10 7.31 12.51
CA PHE A 353 -17.93 8.18 12.27
C PHE A 353 -17.93 8.76 10.84
N LEU A 354 -18.16 7.91 9.83
CA LEU A 354 -18.28 8.32 8.42
C LEU A 354 -19.42 9.34 8.23
N GLN A 355 -20.63 9.01 8.67
CA GLN A 355 -21.81 9.89 8.58
C GLN A 355 -21.54 11.26 9.19
N ARG A 356 -20.83 11.33 10.31
CA ARG A 356 -20.52 12.58 11.01
C ARG A 356 -19.65 13.50 10.19
N PHE A 357 -18.58 12.96 9.63
CA PHE A 357 -17.53 13.74 8.98
C PHE A 357 -17.72 13.86 7.48
N SER A 358 -18.76 13.24 6.92
CA SER A 358 -19.11 13.38 5.51
C SER A 358 -19.13 14.86 5.10
N PRO A 359 -18.44 15.22 3.99
CA PRO A 359 -18.47 16.58 3.46
C PRO A 359 -19.83 16.93 2.85
N THR A 360 -20.70 15.94 2.60
CA THR A 360 -22.09 16.17 2.18
C THR A 360 -23.01 16.43 3.38
N ASP A 361 -24.00 17.30 3.21
CA ASP A 361 -24.88 17.80 4.28
C ASP A 361 -25.98 16.82 4.75
N GLU A 362 -25.82 15.51 4.53
CA GLU A 362 -26.84 14.49 4.79
C GLU A 362 -26.97 14.04 6.26
N ALA A 363 -26.23 14.66 7.19
CA ALA A 363 -26.09 14.20 8.58
C ALA A 363 -27.29 14.54 9.52
N VAL A 364 -28.52 14.58 9.00
CA VAL A 364 -29.73 15.01 9.75
C VAL A 364 -30.07 14.06 10.91
N SER A 365 -29.72 12.76 10.82
CA SER A 365 -30.10 11.72 11.79
C SER A 365 -29.06 11.41 12.87
N TYR A 366 -27.85 11.99 12.80
CA TYR A 366 -26.69 11.57 13.61
C TYR A 366 -26.97 11.43 15.12
N PRO A 367 -27.60 12.40 15.83
CA PRO A 367 -27.82 12.27 17.27
C PRO A 367 -28.73 11.09 17.65
N GLN A 368 -29.76 10.81 16.85
CA GLN A 368 -30.69 9.71 17.10
C GLN A 368 -30.02 8.36 16.81
N ASP A 369 -29.23 8.28 15.75
CA ASP A 369 -28.45 7.09 15.40
C ASP A 369 -27.42 6.77 16.50
N ALA A 370 -26.75 7.79 17.01
CA ALA A 370 -25.78 7.65 18.10
C ALA A 370 -26.42 7.15 19.40
N GLU A 371 -27.59 7.66 19.79
CA GLU A 371 -28.32 7.19 20.98
C GLU A 371 -28.77 5.72 20.84
N ARG A 372 -29.31 5.36 19.68
CA ARG A 372 -29.70 3.96 19.40
C ARG A 372 -28.52 3.02 19.48
N LEU A 373 -27.40 3.38 18.85
CA LEU A 373 -26.20 2.57 18.86
C LEU A 373 -25.62 2.42 20.28
N ALA A 374 -25.61 3.49 21.08
CA ALA A 374 -25.18 3.41 22.46
C ALA A 374 -26.03 2.41 23.28
N ALA A 375 -27.35 2.45 23.11
CA ALA A 375 -28.26 1.48 23.73
C ALA A 375 -28.01 0.05 23.25
N SER A 376 -27.84 -0.18 21.95
CA SER A 376 -27.50 -1.50 21.40
C SER A 376 -26.21 -2.05 22.00
N ILE A 377 -25.13 -1.26 22.08
CA ILE A 377 -23.88 -1.70 22.72
C ILE A 377 -24.11 -2.13 24.18
N ILE A 378 -24.94 -1.39 24.92
CA ILE A 378 -25.23 -1.67 26.34
C ILE A 378 -26.03 -2.97 26.51
N HIS A 379 -27.01 -3.21 25.63
CA HIS A 379 -27.99 -4.28 25.80
C HIS A 379 -27.67 -5.57 25.03
N GLU A 380 -26.93 -5.50 23.93
CA GLU A 380 -26.68 -6.64 23.04
C GLU A 380 -25.32 -7.31 23.28
N ILE A 381 -24.36 -6.61 23.90
CA ILE A 381 -23.03 -7.18 24.16
C ILE A 381 -22.95 -7.75 25.58
N ASP A 382 -22.93 -9.08 25.67
CA ASP A 382 -22.88 -9.81 26.94
C ASP A 382 -21.51 -9.67 27.62
N ASN A 383 -20.42 -9.88 26.86
CA ASN A 383 -19.06 -9.82 27.38
C ASN A 383 -18.75 -8.40 27.88
N ALA A 384 -18.43 -8.26 29.16
CA ALA A 384 -18.24 -6.96 29.80
C ALA A 384 -17.04 -6.18 29.22
N ASP A 385 -15.98 -6.89 28.82
CA ASP A 385 -14.77 -6.29 28.27
C ASP A 385 -14.98 -5.84 26.83
N ASP A 386 -15.65 -6.65 26.01
CA ASP A 386 -16.03 -6.28 24.65
C ASP A 386 -16.99 -5.08 24.67
N ARG A 387 -17.97 -5.09 25.58
CA ARG A 387 -18.87 -3.95 25.80
C ARG A 387 -18.08 -2.70 26.18
N ARG A 388 -17.07 -2.83 27.03
CA ARG A 388 -16.19 -1.72 27.42
C ARG A 388 -15.37 -1.20 26.24
N ILE A 389 -14.84 -2.09 25.40
CA ILE A 389 -14.10 -1.76 24.18
C ILE A 389 -15.01 -0.96 23.23
N LEU A 390 -16.20 -1.49 22.91
CA LEU A 390 -17.13 -0.87 21.97
C LEU A 390 -17.68 0.48 22.48
N LEU A 391 -18.01 0.59 23.77
CA LEU A 391 -18.42 1.87 24.37
C LEU A 391 -17.30 2.91 24.32
N THR A 392 -16.05 2.50 24.55
CA THR A 392 -14.90 3.42 24.48
C THR A 392 -14.61 3.82 23.03
N MET A 393 -14.79 2.91 22.06
CA MET A 393 -14.70 3.19 20.63
C MET A 393 -15.79 4.19 20.19
N PHE A 394 -17.04 3.96 20.60
CA PHE A 394 -18.15 4.88 20.37
C PHE A 394 -17.90 6.25 21.01
N GLN A 395 -17.37 6.29 22.24
CA GLN A 395 -16.96 7.53 22.89
C GLN A 395 -15.90 8.28 22.06
N ALA A 396 -14.88 7.58 21.56
CA ALA A 396 -13.83 8.18 20.72
C ALA A 396 -14.42 8.83 19.45
N VAL A 397 -15.39 8.16 18.79
CA VAL A 397 -16.14 8.74 17.67
C VAL A 397 -16.87 10.00 18.10
N VAL A 398 -17.61 9.96 19.21
CA VAL A 398 -18.36 11.11 19.75
C VAL A 398 -17.44 12.28 20.09
N THR A 399 -16.27 12.02 20.65
CA THR A 399 -15.32 13.05 21.10
C THR A 399 -14.40 13.56 20.00
N THR A 400 -14.37 12.94 18.82
CA THR A 400 -13.60 13.47 17.68
C THR A 400 -14.26 14.76 17.17
N LEU A 401 -13.48 15.83 17.02
CA LEU A 401 -13.91 17.16 16.61
C LEU A 401 -13.65 17.44 15.13
N LYS A 402 -12.54 16.93 14.59
CA LYS A 402 -12.10 17.11 13.20
C LYS A 402 -11.33 15.89 12.73
N THR A 403 -11.36 15.61 11.43
CA THR A 403 -10.51 14.61 10.79
C THR A 403 -10.20 14.98 9.34
N ASN A 404 -9.08 14.51 8.81
CA ASN A 404 -8.71 14.60 7.40
C ASN A 404 -9.21 13.40 6.56
N LEU A 405 -10.11 12.55 7.10
CA LEU A 405 -10.59 11.32 6.47
C LEU A 405 -11.01 11.47 4.99
N TYR A 406 -11.59 12.60 4.60
CA TYR A 406 -12.11 12.82 3.25
C TYR A 406 -11.10 13.50 2.31
N LEU A 407 -9.88 13.77 2.76
CA LEU A 407 -8.78 14.15 1.86
C LEU A 407 -8.28 12.90 1.12
N SER A 408 -8.32 12.96 -0.22
CA SER A 408 -7.90 11.88 -1.10
C SER A 408 -6.40 11.59 -1.06
N HIS A 409 -5.57 12.63 -0.86
CA HIS A 409 -4.11 12.57 -0.92
C HIS A 409 -3.43 12.58 0.47
N ARG A 410 -4.17 12.29 1.55
CA ARG A 410 -3.61 12.27 2.91
C ARG A 410 -2.50 11.22 3.05
N SER A 411 -1.46 11.47 3.84
CA SER A 411 -0.40 10.48 4.11
C SER A 411 -0.61 9.66 5.39
N ALA A 412 -1.54 10.08 6.25
CA ALA A 412 -1.99 9.38 7.45
C ALA A 412 -3.37 9.90 7.89
N LEU A 413 -4.07 9.16 8.76
CA LEU A 413 -5.34 9.58 9.34
C LEU A 413 -5.09 10.43 10.60
N SER A 414 -5.68 11.61 10.66
CA SER A 414 -5.57 12.54 11.78
C SER A 414 -6.94 12.76 12.42
N LEU A 415 -7.01 12.63 13.74
CA LEU A 415 -8.19 12.78 14.59
C LEU A 415 -7.92 13.86 15.63
N CYS A 416 -8.59 15.00 15.53
CA CYS A 416 -8.58 16.00 16.60
C CYS A 416 -9.63 15.60 17.64
N CYS A 417 -9.23 15.28 18.86
CA CYS A 417 -10.14 14.82 19.92
C CYS A 417 -10.46 15.97 20.89
N ASP A 418 -11.65 15.93 21.51
CA ASP A 418 -11.95 16.77 22.66
C ASP A 418 -10.99 16.40 23.80
N PRO A 419 -10.15 17.34 24.27
CA PRO A 419 -9.20 17.07 25.32
C PRO A 419 -9.85 16.60 26.62
N GLU A 420 -11.12 16.96 26.88
CA GLU A 420 -11.85 16.53 28.08
C GLU A 420 -11.89 15.01 28.24
N TRP A 421 -12.03 14.28 27.12
CA TRP A 421 -12.15 12.82 27.14
C TRP A 421 -10.89 12.11 27.64
N LEU A 422 -9.73 12.75 27.45
CA LEU A 422 -8.43 12.21 27.82
C LEU A 422 -7.92 12.79 29.15
N MET A 423 -8.76 13.51 29.89
CA MET A 423 -8.41 14.01 31.22
C MET A 423 -8.44 12.89 32.26
N THR A 424 -7.45 12.87 33.15
CA THR A 424 -7.41 12.04 34.36
C THR A 424 -6.82 12.84 35.52
N GLU A 425 -6.81 12.29 36.73
CA GLU A 425 -6.17 12.92 37.89
C GLU A 425 -4.67 13.22 37.63
N ASP A 426 -3.97 12.31 36.93
CA ASP A 426 -2.57 12.49 36.51
C ASP A 426 -2.38 13.55 35.41
N ARG A 427 -3.46 13.95 34.74
CA ARG A 427 -3.47 14.92 33.64
C ARG A 427 -4.48 16.03 33.96
N PRO A 428 -4.25 16.86 34.99
CA PRO A 428 -5.29 17.76 35.54
C PRO A 428 -5.50 19.04 34.72
N GLN A 429 -4.51 19.46 33.92
CA GLN A 429 -4.64 20.65 33.07
C GLN A 429 -5.22 20.28 31.71
N LYS A 430 -6.35 20.88 31.35
CA LYS A 430 -6.99 20.66 30.04
C LYS A 430 -6.17 21.29 28.90
N PRO A 431 -5.73 20.50 27.89
CA PRO A 431 -5.14 21.03 26.66
C PRO A 431 -6.15 21.83 25.84
N LEU A 432 -5.67 22.72 24.95
CA LEU A 432 -6.52 23.37 23.97
C LEU A 432 -6.86 22.43 22.80
N GLY A 433 -5.92 21.58 22.41
CA GLY A 433 -6.11 20.61 21.34
C GLY A 433 -5.26 19.37 21.52
N VAL A 434 -5.85 18.23 21.19
CA VAL A 434 -5.20 16.93 21.15
C VAL A 434 -5.46 16.33 19.77
N PHE A 435 -4.40 15.94 19.09
CA PHE A 435 -4.46 15.33 17.77
C PHE A 435 -3.82 13.96 17.85
N PHE A 436 -4.57 12.93 17.49
CA PHE A 436 -4.06 11.59 17.27
C PHE A 436 -3.83 11.38 15.78
N VAL A 437 -2.65 10.91 15.40
CA VAL A 437 -2.30 10.64 14.01
C VAL A 437 -1.91 9.17 13.88
N HIS A 438 -2.58 8.45 12.98
CA HIS A 438 -2.40 7.03 12.70
C HIS A 438 -1.95 6.85 11.25
N GLY A 439 -0.78 6.24 11.04
CA GLY A 439 -0.23 5.98 9.71
C GLY A 439 0.17 4.53 9.51
N GLN A 440 0.76 4.25 8.35
CA GLN A 440 1.16 2.91 7.89
C GLN A 440 1.91 2.10 8.95
N GLN A 441 2.90 2.72 9.60
CA GLN A 441 3.81 2.06 10.54
C GLN A 441 4.05 2.90 11.79
N PHE A 442 3.11 3.78 12.15
CA PHE A 442 3.27 4.64 13.33
C PHE A 442 1.92 5.05 13.92
N ASP A 443 1.99 5.45 15.20
CA ASP A 443 0.96 6.23 15.88
C ASP A 443 1.62 7.45 16.52
N GLY A 444 0.92 8.57 16.62
CA GLY A 444 1.46 9.75 17.27
C GLY A 444 0.40 10.65 17.89
N PHE A 445 0.83 11.46 18.84
CA PHE A 445 0.01 12.51 19.44
C PHE A 445 0.68 13.86 19.35
N TYR A 446 -0.09 14.87 18.96
CA TYR A 446 0.25 16.28 19.12
C TYR A 446 -0.65 16.90 20.17
N VAL A 447 -0.06 17.50 21.21
CA VAL A 447 -0.79 18.18 22.28
C VAL A 447 -0.38 19.64 22.31
N ARG A 448 -1.35 20.55 22.40
CA ARG A 448 -1.11 22.00 22.54
C ARG A 448 -2.00 22.63 23.60
N PHE A 449 -1.44 23.54 24.40
CA PHE A 449 -2.15 24.22 25.49
C PHE A 449 -2.64 25.64 25.15
N ARG A 450 -2.15 26.24 24.06
CA ARG A 450 -2.63 27.53 23.52
C ARG A 450 -2.68 27.48 22.00
N ASP A 451 -3.32 28.48 21.40
CA ASP A 451 -3.43 28.55 19.93
C ASP A 451 -2.05 28.85 19.30
N GLY A 452 -1.35 29.88 19.81
CA GLY A 452 0.05 30.17 19.49
C GLY A 452 1.06 29.30 20.26
N ALA A 453 0.82 28.01 20.40
CA ALA A 453 1.74 27.11 21.10
C ALA A 453 2.89 26.64 20.19
N ARG A 454 4.09 26.50 20.75
CA ARG A 454 5.27 25.97 20.04
C ARG A 454 5.75 24.67 20.67
N GLY A 455 6.18 23.75 19.82
CA GLY A 455 6.63 22.43 20.23
C GLY A 455 7.35 21.70 19.12
N CYS A 456 8.44 20.99 19.44
CA CYS A 456 9.05 20.05 18.51
C CYS A 456 8.34 18.69 18.56
N ILE A 457 8.63 17.86 17.56
CA ILE A 457 8.20 16.47 17.48
C ILE A 457 9.34 15.59 17.99
N ARG A 458 9.00 14.61 18.85
CA ARG A 458 9.90 13.55 19.27
C ARG A 458 9.52 12.28 18.51
N VAL A 459 10.51 11.63 17.91
CA VAL A 459 10.33 10.31 17.30
C VAL A 459 10.89 9.25 18.27
N VAL A 460 10.05 8.28 18.60
CA VAL A 460 10.38 7.13 19.44
C VAL A 460 10.54 5.93 18.52
N CYS A 461 11.74 5.37 18.49
CA CYS A 461 12.10 4.21 17.68
C CYS A 461 12.42 3.03 18.61
N PRO A 462 11.43 2.16 18.92
CA PRO A 462 11.65 0.96 19.70
C PRO A 462 12.60 0.00 19.00
N ARG A 463 13.24 -0.87 19.79
CA ARG A 463 14.22 -1.86 19.31
C ARG A 463 13.65 -3.27 19.17
N SER A 464 12.44 -3.49 19.68
CA SER A 464 11.74 -4.77 19.65
C SER A 464 10.24 -4.54 19.75
N VAL A 465 9.47 -5.60 19.49
CA VAL A 465 8.00 -5.60 19.59
C VAL A 465 7.56 -5.36 21.03
N GLU A 466 8.26 -5.91 22.02
CA GLU A 466 7.96 -5.73 23.44
C GLU A 466 8.20 -4.29 23.89
N HIS A 467 9.31 -3.68 23.42
CA HIS A 467 9.56 -2.27 23.67
C HIS A 467 8.48 -1.41 23.01
N TYR A 468 8.07 -1.72 21.78
CA TYR A 468 6.98 -1.02 21.11
C TYR A 468 5.66 -1.11 21.88
N ALA A 469 5.30 -2.28 22.41
CA ALA A 469 4.10 -2.47 23.21
C ALA A 469 4.11 -1.55 24.45
N LEU A 470 5.22 -1.50 25.20
CA LEU A 470 5.37 -0.63 26.38
C LEU A 470 5.27 0.86 26.03
N GLU A 471 5.92 1.30 24.95
CA GLU A 471 5.83 2.70 24.51
C GLU A 471 4.40 3.06 24.07
N SER A 472 3.69 2.11 23.47
CA SER A 472 2.33 2.33 22.98
C SER A 472 1.30 2.58 24.08
N GLU A 473 1.54 2.10 25.30
CA GLU A 473 0.69 2.29 26.49
C GLU A 473 0.86 3.67 27.14
N ARG A 474 2.00 4.33 26.89
CA ARG A 474 2.36 5.63 27.49
C ARG A 474 2.48 6.76 26.48
N LEU A 475 2.21 6.48 25.21
CA LEU A 475 2.41 7.42 24.10
C LEU A 475 1.73 8.77 24.33
N TYR A 476 0.45 8.76 24.71
CA TYR A 476 -0.26 10.02 24.97
C TYR A 476 0.25 10.72 26.24
N ASP A 477 0.53 9.97 27.31
CA ASP A 477 1.03 10.56 28.57
C ASP A 477 2.37 11.26 28.35
N GLU A 478 3.24 10.67 27.54
CA GLU A 478 4.51 11.30 27.17
C GLU A 478 4.27 12.62 26.41
N ALA A 479 3.39 12.61 25.39
CA ALA A 479 3.07 13.81 24.63
C ALA A 479 2.46 14.91 25.53
N TYR A 480 1.51 14.54 26.39
CA TYR A 480 0.87 15.45 27.34
C TYR A 480 1.88 16.04 28.32
N ASN A 481 2.66 15.20 29.01
CA ASN A 481 3.59 15.63 30.05
C ASN A 481 4.68 16.55 29.47
N LEU A 482 5.20 16.24 28.29
CA LEU A 482 6.18 17.10 27.61
C LEU A 482 5.56 18.42 27.15
N ALA A 483 4.33 18.41 26.61
CA ALA A 483 3.63 19.62 26.23
C ALA A 483 3.30 20.50 27.45
N TYR A 484 2.92 19.88 28.58
CA TYR A 484 2.61 20.58 29.82
C TYR A 484 3.85 21.19 30.47
N ALA A 485 4.96 20.45 30.51
CA ALA A 485 6.25 20.99 30.94
C ALA A 485 6.67 22.20 30.07
N GLN A 486 6.45 22.12 28.75
CA GLN A 486 6.71 23.24 27.85
C GLN A 486 5.76 24.43 28.12
N GLN A 487 4.51 24.16 28.49
CA GLN A 487 3.53 25.20 28.85
C GLN A 487 3.94 25.92 30.14
N LEU A 488 4.42 25.20 31.15
CA LEU A 488 4.95 25.78 32.39
C LEU A 488 6.22 26.61 32.13
N LYS A 489 7.11 26.12 31.25
CA LYS A 489 8.31 26.85 30.84
C LYS A 489 7.98 28.15 30.09
N ASN A 490 6.93 28.14 29.28
CA ASN A 490 6.50 29.28 28.46
C ASN A 490 5.51 30.20 29.19
N GLN A 491 5.32 30.06 30.51
CA GLN A 491 4.31 30.82 31.25
C GLN A 491 4.52 32.34 31.15
N ASP A 492 5.77 32.79 31.00
CA ASP A 492 6.17 34.20 30.95
C ASP A 492 6.25 34.79 29.53
N ILE A 493 5.89 34.03 28.48
CA ILE A 493 5.87 34.50 27.09
C ILE A 493 4.46 34.36 26.48
N SER A 494 4.25 34.99 25.31
CA SER A 494 2.95 34.98 24.64
C SER A 494 2.61 33.58 24.10
N GLU A 495 3.63 32.80 23.72
CA GLU A 495 3.45 31.44 23.21
C GLU A 495 3.07 30.42 24.29
N GLY A 496 2.28 29.41 23.92
CA GLY A 496 1.98 28.26 24.77
C GLY A 496 2.95 27.10 24.59
N GLY A 497 2.74 26.04 25.36
CA GLY A 497 3.43 24.76 25.21
C GLY A 497 2.72 23.82 24.26
N ALA A 498 3.47 23.22 23.36
CA ALA A 498 3.04 22.07 22.57
C ALA A 498 4.14 21.01 22.48
N LYS A 499 3.75 19.79 22.12
CA LYS A 499 4.68 18.71 21.81
C LYS A 499 4.02 17.67 20.91
N GLY A 500 4.77 17.18 19.94
CA GLY A 500 4.45 15.95 19.21
C GLY A 500 5.26 14.77 19.73
N VAL A 501 4.67 13.60 19.88
CA VAL A 501 5.39 12.33 20.09
C VAL A 501 4.86 11.32 19.08
N LEU A 502 5.79 10.76 18.31
CA LEU A 502 5.55 9.80 17.24
C LEU A 502 6.20 8.48 17.63
N LEU A 503 5.42 7.41 17.73
CA LEU A 503 5.90 6.06 17.97
C LEU A 503 5.92 5.28 16.66
N VAL A 504 7.13 4.95 16.21
CA VAL A 504 7.38 4.22 14.96
C VAL A 504 7.46 2.72 15.26
N GLN A 505 6.92 1.87 14.39
CA GLN A 505 7.06 0.42 14.51
C GLN A 505 8.52 -0.02 14.38
N PRO A 506 8.90 -1.17 14.95
CA PRO A 506 10.19 -1.79 14.63
C PRO A 506 10.36 -1.92 13.11
N ASP A 507 11.59 -1.70 12.63
CA ASP A 507 12.00 -1.82 11.22
C ASP A 507 11.37 -0.83 10.23
N ALA A 508 10.51 0.09 10.68
CA ALA A 508 9.97 1.15 9.85
C ALA A 508 10.96 2.31 9.67
N ALA A 509 10.84 3.04 8.55
CA ALA A 509 11.69 4.19 8.25
C ALA A 509 11.23 5.44 9.03
N PRO A 510 11.99 5.93 10.02
CA PRO A 510 11.52 7.00 10.91
C PRO A 510 11.30 8.33 10.17
N ASP A 511 12.11 8.63 9.16
CA ASP A 511 11.99 9.87 8.38
C ASP A 511 10.71 9.88 7.53
N CYS A 512 10.35 8.76 6.91
CA CYS A 512 9.09 8.61 6.18
C CYS A 512 7.89 8.75 7.11
N CYS A 513 7.93 8.11 8.27
CA CYS A 513 6.88 8.23 9.29
C CYS A 513 6.76 9.66 9.81
N GLY A 514 7.88 10.35 10.03
CA GLY A 514 7.92 11.74 10.48
C GLY A 514 7.30 12.71 9.48
N LYS A 515 7.61 12.56 8.18
CA LYS A 515 6.98 13.34 7.11
C LYS A 515 5.47 13.11 7.05
N ALA A 516 5.03 11.85 7.01
CA ALA A 516 3.61 11.51 6.97
C ALA A 516 2.85 12.00 8.21
N TYR A 517 3.46 11.93 9.40
CA TYR A 517 2.89 12.48 10.63
C TYR A 517 2.72 14.00 10.56
N ALA A 518 3.75 14.71 10.06
CA ALA A 518 3.70 16.16 9.93
C ALA A 518 2.64 16.60 8.91
N ASP A 519 2.61 15.96 7.73
CA ASP A 519 1.64 16.24 6.67
C ASP A 519 0.20 16.04 7.17
N ALA A 520 -0.11 14.90 7.79
CA ALA A 520 -1.45 14.63 8.32
C ALA A 520 -1.86 15.52 9.50
N LEU A 521 -0.89 16.01 10.30
CA LEU A 521 -1.16 17.02 11.30
C LEU A 521 -1.49 18.37 10.65
N LEU A 522 -0.75 18.76 9.61
CA LEU A 522 -0.95 20.00 8.86
C LEU A 522 -2.33 20.03 8.20
N ASP A 523 -2.81 18.91 7.66
CA ASP A 523 -4.15 18.79 7.08
C ASP A 523 -5.22 19.39 8.00
N VAL A 524 -5.22 19.03 9.29
CA VAL A 524 -6.29 19.41 10.24
C VAL A 524 -6.09 20.76 10.93
N ILE A 525 -4.93 21.40 10.76
CA ILE A 525 -4.62 22.72 11.34
C ILE A 525 -4.44 23.82 10.29
N THR A 526 -4.39 23.49 9.00
CA THR A 526 -4.17 24.45 7.91
C THR A 526 -5.26 25.52 7.83
N SER A 527 -4.89 26.69 7.32
CA SER A 527 -5.80 27.76 6.93
C SER A 527 -6.25 27.70 5.47
N ASP A 528 -5.66 26.81 4.67
CA ASP A 528 -5.94 26.68 3.26
C ASP A 528 -7.41 26.27 2.99
N SER A 529 -8.06 26.98 2.07
CA SER A 529 -9.47 26.78 1.74
C SER A 529 -9.71 25.51 0.93
N GLU A 530 -8.78 25.11 0.06
CA GLU A 530 -8.93 23.91 -0.78
C GLU A 530 -8.91 22.63 0.06
N THR A 531 -8.08 22.61 1.11
CA THR A 531 -8.04 21.53 2.09
C THR A 531 -9.24 21.60 3.04
N ARG A 532 -9.58 22.80 3.54
CA ARG A 532 -10.66 22.97 4.54
C ARG A 532 -12.04 22.55 4.08
N GLN A 533 -12.35 22.65 2.79
CA GLN A 533 -13.66 22.21 2.27
C GLN A 533 -13.93 20.71 2.52
N TRP A 534 -12.86 19.91 2.66
CA TRP A 534 -12.92 18.47 2.93
C TRP A 534 -12.84 18.12 4.42
N ILE A 535 -12.63 19.13 5.29
CA ILE A 535 -12.46 18.93 6.73
C ILE A 535 -13.64 19.53 7.47
N LYS A 536 -14.57 18.67 7.86
CA LYS A 536 -15.69 19.06 8.71
C LYS A 536 -15.24 19.15 10.16
N GLY A 537 -15.39 20.34 10.74
CA GLY A 537 -14.99 20.62 12.12
C GLY A 537 -16.12 21.06 13.02
N LEU A 538 -16.08 20.59 14.26
CA LEU A 538 -16.98 21.01 15.33
C LEU A 538 -16.23 21.85 16.37
N LEU A 539 -16.95 22.78 16.99
CA LEU A 539 -16.44 23.54 18.13
C LEU A 539 -16.49 22.72 19.43
N ARG A 540 -17.44 21.77 19.55
CA ARG A 540 -17.66 20.90 20.72
C ARG A 540 -18.28 19.56 20.30
N PRO A 541 -18.12 18.49 21.10
CA PRO A 541 -18.81 17.22 20.85
C PRO A 541 -20.34 17.35 20.90
N PRO A 542 -21.08 16.49 20.18
CA PRO A 542 -22.53 16.40 20.29
C PRO A 542 -22.93 15.89 21.69
N ARG A 543 -24.07 16.37 22.18
CA ARG A 543 -24.62 15.93 23.46
C ARG A 543 -25.38 14.61 23.24
N ILE A 544 -24.82 13.52 23.72
CA ILE A 544 -25.46 12.19 23.75
C ILE A 544 -25.82 11.86 25.19
N THR A 545 -27.08 11.51 25.45
CA THR A 545 -27.62 11.27 26.80
C THR A 545 -27.09 9.99 27.43
N ALA A 546 -26.74 8.97 26.64
CA ALA A 546 -26.11 7.73 27.11
C ALA A 546 -24.82 7.93 27.94
N PHE A 547 -24.16 9.10 27.84
CA PHE A 547 -22.96 9.43 28.62
C PHE A 547 -23.21 10.37 29.81
N ARG A 548 -24.47 10.71 30.10
CA ARG A 548 -24.83 11.52 31.28
C ARG A 548 -25.05 10.71 32.55
N THR A 549 -25.11 9.39 32.45
CA THR A 549 -25.23 8.49 33.60
C THR A 549 -23.93 7.72 33.77
N GLY A 550 -22.95 8.36 34.42
CA GLY A 550 -21.66 7.76 34.80
C GLY A 550 -21.16 8.40 36.07
#